data_AF-A0A1T2L4X1-F1
#
_entry.id   AF-A0A1T2L4X1-F1
#
_cell.length_a   1.000
_cell.length_b   1.000
_cell.length_c   1.000
_cell.angle_alpha   90.00
_cell.angle_beta   90.00
_cell.angle_gamma   90.00
#
_symmetry.space_group_name_H-M   'P 1'
#
loop_
_entity.id
_entity.type
_entity.pdbx_description
1 polymer ?
#
loop_
_entity_poly.entity_id
_entity_poly.type
_entity_poly.pdbx_seq_one_letter_code
_entity_poly.pdbx_strand_id
1 'polypeptide(L)' 'MSRKLGLAVCLLGSAAALLYPPYTIIDGVRWGFAFEELVSAFGKTIYVFDQLDQQTLLIELGIINAIGLAIFIFSGRR' A
#
# COMPACT_ATOMS: atom_id res chain seq x y z
N MET A 1 -8.59 21.59 11.86
CA MET A 1 -9.24 20.37 11.32
C MET A 1 -8.28 19.56 10.44
N SER A 2 -7.44 20.22 9.62
CA SER A 2 -6.63 19.61 8.56
C SER A 2 -5.39 18.79 9.01
N ARG A 3 -4.88 18.99 10.24
CA ARG A 3 -3.83 18.11 10.82
C ARG A 3 -4.33 16.68 11.07
N LYS A 4 -5.59 16.52 11.49
CA LYS A 4 -6.20 15.19 11.69
C LYS A 4 -6.35 14.46 10.35
N LEU A 5 -6.59 15.20 9.26
CA LEU A 5 -6.63 14.66 7.90
C LEU A 5 -5.27 14.12 7.46
N GLY A 6 -4.17 14.84 7.71
CA GLY A 6 -2.81 14.35 7.40
C GLY A 6 -2.48 13.04 8.12
N LEU A 7 -2.79 12.95 9.42
CA LEU A 7 -2.63 11.71 10.19
C LEU A 7 -3.54 10.59 9.68
N ALA A 8 -4.79 10.90 9.33
CA ALA A 8 -5.71 9.92 8.77
C ALA A 8 -5.22 9.36 7.42
N VAL A 9 -4.64 10.20 6.56
CA VAL A 9 -4.03 9.76 5.29
C VAL A 9 -2.86 8.81 5.54
N CYS A 10 -1.96 9.14 6.47
CA CYS A 10 -0.85 8.25 6.83
C CYS A 10 -1.37 6.90 7.34
N LEU A 11 -2.29 6.90 8.31
CA LEU A 11 -2.75 5.68 8.97
C LEU A 11 -3.62 4.82 8.06
N LEU A 12 -4.66 5.41 7.46
CA LEU A 12 -5.60 4.69 6.61
C LEU A 12 -4.97 4.28 5.28
N GLY A 13 -4.14 5.14 4.69
CA GLY A 13 -3.43 4.81 3.46
C GLY A 13 -2.41 3.69 3.68
N SER A 14 -1.64 3.73 4.77
CA SER A 14 -0.70 2.65 5.08
C SER A 14 -1.43 1.33 5.37
N ALA A 15 -2.55 1.39 6.11
CA ALA A 15 -3.38 0.21 6.34
C ALA A 15 -3.94 -0.37 5.03
N ALA A 16 -4.43 0.48 4.13
CA ALA A 16 -4.94 0.06 2.82
C ALA A 16 -3.84 -0.59 1.96
N ALA A 17 -2.64 -0.01 1.92
CA ALA A 17 -1.51 -0.56 1.18
C ALA A 17 -1.05 -1.93 1.74
N LEU A 18 -1.15 -2.14 3.06
CA LEU A 18 -0.84 -3.44 3.68
C LEU A 18 -1.93 -4.49 3.47
N LEU A 19 -3.21 -4.07 3.42
CA LEU A 19 -4.33 -4.97 3.18
C LEU A 19 -4.45 -5.37 1.71
N TYR A 20 -4.07 -4.47 0.80
CA TYR A 20 -4.14 -4.65 -0.65
C TYR A 20 -2.78 -4.37 -1.30
N PRO A 21 -1.76 -5.19 -1.01
CA PRO A 21 -0.41 -4.91 -1.45
C PRO A 21 -0.17 -5.30 -2.93
N PRO A 22 0.87 -4.71 -3.55
CA PRO A 22 1.36 -5.15 -4.83
C PRO A 22 2.09 -6.51 -4.71
N TYR A 23 1.84 -7.39 -5.67
CA TYR A 23 2.54 -8.66 -5.83
C TYR A 23 2.99 -8.85 -7.29
N THR A 24 4.06 -9.61 -7.48
CA THR A 24 4.63 -9.85 -8.81
C THR A 24 4.19 -11.19 -9.35
N ILE A 25 3.70 -11.22 -10.58
CA ILE A 25 3.55 -12.42 -11.40
C ILE A 25 4.40 -12.28 -12.66
N ILE A 26 4.58 -13.37 -13.41
CA ILE A 26 5.46 -13.41 -14.61
C ILE A 26 5.14 -12.30 -15.62
N ASP A 27 3.88 -11.89 -15.71
CA ASP A 27 3.40 -10.86 -16.65
C ASP A 27 3.27 -9.45 -16.04
N GLY A 28 3.81 -9.21 -14.83
CA GLY A 28 3.91 -7.87 -14.22
C GLY A 28 3.44 -7.77 -12.77
N VAL A 29 3.39 -6.52 -12.27
CA VAL A 29 2.91 -6.20 -10.92
C VAL A 29 1.39 -6.09 -10.93
N ARG A 30 0.75 -6.72 -9.95
CA ARG A 30 -0.69 -6.67 -9.70
C ARG A 30 -0.97 -6.34 -8.25
N TRP A 31 -2.20 -5.96 -7.94
CA TRP A 31 -2.64 -5.70 -6.57
C TRP A 31 -3.78 -6.65 -6.20
N GLY A 32 -3.83 -7.05 -4.94
CA GLY A 32 -4.78 -8.06 -4.45
C GLY A 32 -4.85 -8.08 -2.93
N PHE A 33 -5.92 -8.64 -2.37
CA PHE A 33 -6.06 -8.75 -0.92
C PHE A 33 -5.09 -9.78 -0.33
N ALA A 34 -4.30 -9.35 0.65
CA ALA A 34 -3.28 -10.20 1.29
C ALA A 34 -3.85 -11.42 2.03
N PHE A 35 -5.12 -11.36 2.46
CA PHE A 35 -5.72 -12.34 3.36
C PHE A 35 -6.58 -13.41 2.66
N GLU A 36 -6.98 -13.19 1.40
CA GLU A 36 -7.92 -14.09 0.71
C GLU A 36 -7.50 -14.45 -0.72
N GLU A 37 -6.62 -13.68 -1.37
CA GLU A 37 -6.28 -13.96 -2.76
C GLU A 37 -5.21 -15.04 -2.87
N LEU A 38 -5.67 -16.19 -3.34
CA LEU A 38 -4.88 -17.24 -3.92
C LEU A 38 -4.68 -16.91 -5.40
N VAL A 39 -3.45 -16.58 -5.79
CA VAL A 39 -3.15 -16.26 -7.18
C VAL A 39 -2.71 -17.54 -7.88
N SER A 40 -3.27 -17.80 -9.07
CA SER A 40 -2.83 -18.91 -9.91
C SER A 40 -1.62 -18.46 -10.72
N ALA A 41 -0.44 -18.94 -10.34
CA ALA A 41 0.78 -18.78 -11.12
C ALA A 41 1.22 -20.15 -11.65
N PHE A 42 1.39 -20.28 -12.97
CA PHE A 42 1.74 -21.55 -13.62
C PHE A 42 0.80 -22.73 -13.26
N GLY A 43 -0.49 -22.46 -13.06
CA GLY A 43 -1.48 -23.47 -12.68
C GLY A 43 -1.35 -23.97 -11.23
N LYS A 44 -0.49 -23.35 -10.41
CA LYS A 44 -0.40 -23.59 -8.97
C LYS A 44 -0.99 -22.42 -8.21
N THR A 45 -1.77 -22.77 -7.22
CA THR A 45 -2.34 -21.83 -6.27
C THR A 45 -1.27 -21.45 -5.25
N ILE A 46 -0.81 -20.20 -5.30
CA ILE A 46 0.17 -19.66 -4.36
C ILE A 46 -0.43 -18.47 -3.62
N TYR A 47 0.04 -18.25 -2.40
CA TYR A 47 -0.42 -17.13 -1.59
C TYR A 47 0.21 -15.82 -2.07
N VAL A 48 -0.57 -14.74 -2.12
CA VAL A 48 -0.09 -13.39 -2.48
C VAL A 48 1.10 -12.95 -1.63
N PHE A 49 1.12 -13.32 -0.34
CA PHE A 49 2.22 -12.94 0.56
C PHE A 49 3.58 -13.51 0.13
N ASP A 50 3.61 -14.65 -0.58
CA ASP A 50 4.85 -15.27 -1.06
C ASP A 50 5.42 -14.55 -2.29
N GLN A 51 4.65 -13.67 -2.93
CA GLN A 51 5.03 -12.93 -4.15
C GLN A 51 4.94 -11.40 -3.97
N LEU A 52 4.88 -10.94 -2.73
CA LEU A 52 4.83 -9.53 -2.37
C LEU A 52 5.97 -8.74 -3.03
N ASP A 53 5.61 -7.73 -3.83
CA ASP A 53 6.59 -6.78 -4.34
C ASP A 53 6.90 -5.75 -3.26
N GLN A 54 7.89 -6.08 -2.44
CA GLN A 54 8.32 -5.23 -1.34
C GLN A 54 8.81 -3.86 -1.82
N GLN A 55 9.42 -3.76 -3.01
CA GLN A 55 9.92 -2.47 -3.50
C GLN A 55 8.75 -1.55 -3.83
N THR A 56 7.79 -2.04 -4.60
CA THR A 56 6.59 -1.26 -4.96
C THR A 56 5.78 -0.90 -3.71
N LEU A 57 5.61 -1.84 -2.77
CA LEU A 57 4.91 -1.58 -1.51
C LEU A 57 5.61 -0.49 -0.68
N LEU A 58 6.94 -0.53 -0.56
CA LEU A 58 7.70 0.50 0.16
C LEU A 58 7.60 1.87 -0.50
N ILE A 59 7.58 1.92 -1.84
CA ILE A 59 7.38 3.17 -2.58
C ILE A 59 5.98 3.73 -2.30
N GLU A 60 4.93 2.89 -2.36
CA GLU A 60 3.56 3.31 -2.06
C GLU A 60 3.43 3.84 -0.63
N LEU A 61 3.96 3.11 0.35
CA LEU A 61 3.99 3.55 1.75
C LEU A 61 4.77 4.86 1.93
N GLY A 62 5.89 5.02 1.21
CA GLY A 62 6.67 6.25 1.20
C GLY A 62 5.88 7.45 0.67
N ILE A 63 5.19 7.27 -0.46
CA ILE A 63 4.36 8.32 -1.08
C ILE A 63 3.18 8.69 -0.17
N ILE A 64 2.45 7.71 0.34
CA ILE A 64 1.30 7.93 1.25
C ILE A 64 1.73 8.73 2.47
N ASN A 65 2.83 8.33 3.11
CA ASN A 65 3.34 9.03 4.28
C ASN A 65 3.89 10.42 3.94
N ALA A 66 4.53 10.61 2.78
CA ALA A 66 4.99 11.91 2.33
C ALA A 66 3.81 12.88 2.10
N ILE A 67 2.74 12.41 1.46
CA ILE A 67 1.52 13.20 1.23
C ILE A 67 0.83 13.54 2.56
N GLY A 68 0.64 12.55 3.44
CA GLY A 68 0.03 12.76 4.74
C GLY A 68 0.82 13.73 5.62
N LEU A 69 2.16 13.63 5.60
CA LEU A 69 3.06 14.55 6.29
C LEU A 69 2.99 15.96 5.69
N ALA A 70 3.00 16.09 4.36
CA ALA A 70 2.85 17.39 3.70
C ALA A 70 1.54 18.06 4.11
N ILE A 71 0.42 17.34 4.03
CA ILE A 71 -0.89 17.85 4.48
C ILE A 71 -0.80 18.29 5.95
N PHE A 72 -0.21 17.47 6.84
CA PHE A 72 -0.08 17.80 8.25
C PHE A 72 0.71 19.09 8.49
N ILE A 73 1.86 19.25 7.84
CA ILE A 73 2.75 20.41 7.99
C ILE A 73 2.09 21.68 7.41
N PHE A 74 1.57 21.63 6.19
CA PHE A 74 0.94 22.79 5.54
C PHE A 74 -0.35 23.22 6.24
N SER A 75 -1.08 22.27 6.82
CA SER A 75 -2.25 22.53 7.67
C SER A 75 -1.93 23.23 8.98
N GLY A 76 -0.68 23.16 9.44
CA GLY A 76 -0.21 23.79 10.67
C GLY A 76 0.40 25.17 10.48
N ARG A 77 0.58 25.62 9.22
CA ARG A 77 1.16 26.92 8.84
C ARG A 77 0.11 27.99 8.53
N ARG A 78 -1.17 27.63 8.50
CA ARG A 78 -2.32 28.55 8.46
C ARG A 78 -2.92 28.64 9.85
#